data_AF-A0A445APM9-F1
#
_entry.id   AF-A0A445APM9-F1
#
_cell.length_a   1.000
_cell.length_b   1.000
_cell.length_c   1.000
_cell.angle_alpha   90.00
_cell.angle_beta   90.00
_cell.angle_gamma   90.00
#
_symmetry.space_group_name_H-M   'P 1'
#
loop_
_entity.id
_entity.type
_entity.pdbx_description
1 polymer ?
#
loop_
_entity_poly.entity_id
_entity_poly.type
_entity_poly.pdbx_seq_one_letter_code
_entity_poly.pdbx_strand_id
1 'polypeptide(L)'
;METGNGGRSGGVLFPSHDSNGSSASMRMRRKTHEESCFCGLKAVIKKSGIAENPDRLFHACPRYRDSHCNYFKWIDDDDYQAVVEGDAKKDSRTDLQVESDYDEWRVKVAWRLGSLKDEVRSLKLLIIFMFVIVIINVILCCLICISK
;
A
#
# COMPACT_ATOMS: atom_id res chain seq x y z
N MET A 1 38.25 -29.61 -75.23
CA MET A 1 37.14 -30.58 -75.35
C MET A 1 35.97 -30.00 -74.57
N GLU A 2 34.87 -29.77 -75.27
CA GLU A 2 33.63 -29.21 -74.71
C GLU A 2 32.85 -30.23 -73.88
N THR A 3 32.03 -29.72 -72.96
CA THR A 3 30.67 -30.13 -72.55
C THR A 3 30.39 -29.42 -71.21
N GLY A 4 29.29 -28.72 -70.94
CA GLY A 4 27.99 -28.69 -71.58
C GLY A 4 26.91 -28.96 -70.53
N ASN A 5 26.35 -27.87 -69.99
CA ASN A 5 24.95 -27.72 -69.52
C ASN A 5 24.53 -28.09 -68.08
N GLY A 6 23.71 -27.20 -67.48
CA GLY A 6 22.85 -27.48 -66.33
C GLY A 6 22.58 -26.26 -65.42
N GLY A 7 21.53 -25.49 -65.70
CA GLY A 7 21.15 -24.27 -64.95
C GLY A 7 20.10 -24.44 -63.84
N ARG A 8 19.66 -23.27 -63.33
CA ARG A 8 18.61 -22.93 -62.32
C ARG A 8 19.13 -22.91 -60.87
N SER A 9 19.06 -21.85 -60.07
CA SER A 9 18.18 -20.65 -59.98
C SER A 9 19.01 -19.53 -59.29
N GLY A 10 19.00 -18.26 -59.69
CA GLY A 10 17.88 -17.32 -59.63
C GLY A 10 17.91 -16.52 -58.31
N GLY A 11 18.45 -15.30 -58.33
CA GLY A 11 18.22 -14.28 -57.28
C GLY A 11 19.44 -13.47 -56.84
N VAL A 12 19.74 -12.38 -57.55
CA VAL A 12 20.57 -11.28 -57.03
C VAL A 12 19.64 -10.26 -56.40
N LEU A 13 19.86 -9.87 -55.15
CA LEU A 13 19.55 -8.53 -54.62
C LEU A 13 20.21 -8.36 -53.25
N PHE A 14 21.30 -7.60 -53.22
CA PHE A 14 21.72 -6.88 -52.01
C PHE A 14 20.71 -5.75 -51.79
N PRO A 15 20.28 -5.54 -50.54
CA PRO A 15 20.68 -4.28 -49.90
C PRO A 15 21.17 -4.47 -48.46
N SER A 16 22.25 -3.75 -48.16
CA SER A 16 22.74 -3.43 -46.82
C SER A 16 21.63 -2.87 -45.94
N HIS A 17 21.39 -3.51 -44.79
CA HIS A 17 20.55 -3.01 -43.73
C HIS A 17 21.32 -3.09 -42.41
N ASP A 18 21.38 -1.96 -41.72
CA ASP A 18 22.07 -1.72 -40.46
C ASP A 18 21.82 -2.85 -39.45
N SER A 19 22.90 -3.49 -38.99
CA SER A 19 22.87 -4.40 -37.85
C SER A 19 22.73 -3.56 -36.58
N ASN A 20 21.47 -3.24 -36.33
CA ASN A 20 20.95 -2.66 -35.10
C ASN A 20 21.32 -3.56 -33.92
N GLY A 21 22.01 -2.99 -32.93
CA GLY A 21 22.39 -3.68 -31.70
C GLY A 21 21.18 -4.30 -31.03
N SER A 22 21.17 -5.63 -30.91
CA SER A 22 20.17 -6.33 -30.12
C SER A 22 20.90 -7.06 -29.00
N SER A 23 21.09 -6.31 -27.93
CA SER A 23 21.46 -6.76 -26.59
C SER A 23 20.46 -7.81 -26.09
N ALA A 24 20.60 -9.05 -26.55
CA ALA A 24 19.85 -10.20 -26.07
C ALA A 24 20.24 -10.62 -24.63
N SER A 25 21.02 -9.78 -23.93
CA SER A 25 21.40 -9.98 -22.52
C SER A 25 20.55 -9.18 -21.53
N MET A 26 19.58 -8.38 -21.97
CA MET A 26 18.76 -7.53 -21.09
C MET A 26 17.44 -8.18 -20.64
N ARG A 27 17.33 -9.52 -20.73
CA ARG A 27 16.24 -10.29 -20.12
C ARG A 27 16.74 -11.19 -19.00
N MET A 28 17.75 -10.75 -18.24
CA MET A 28 17.86 -11.25 -16.86
C MET A 28 16.70 -10.64 -16.07
N ARG A 29 15.56 -11.33 -16.22
CA ARG A 29 14.47 -11.49 -15.27
C ARG A 29 14.80 -10.75 -13.97
N ARG A 30 14.12 -9.63 -13.72
CA ARG A 30 13.83 -9.20 -12.35
C ARG A 30 13.02 -10.32 -11.70
N LYS A 31 13.71 -11.41 -11.33
CA LYS A 31 13.19 -12.46 -10.48
C LYS A 31 13.36 -11.94 -9.07
N THR A 32 12.53 -10.96 -8.70
CA THR A 32 11.99 -10.98 -7.34
C THR A 32 11.08 -12.21 -7.33
N HIS A 33 11.69 -13.39 -7.30
CA HIS A 33 10.96 -14.63 -7.20
C HIS A 33 10.33 -14.54 -5.82
N GLU A 34 9.01 -14.38 -5.76
CA GLU A 34 8.28 -14.55 -4.51
C GLU A 34 8.47 -16.01 -4.11
N GLU A 35 9.58 -16.27 -3.44
CA GLU A 35 9.95 -17.59 -3.00
C GLU A 35 8.84 -18.09 -2.09
N SER A 36 8.28 -19.24 -2.43
CA SER A 36 7.21 -19.85 -1.67
C SER A 36 7.79 -21.04 -0.91
N CYS A 37 7.40 -21.19 0.35
CA CYS A 37 7.80 -22.33 1.14
C CYS A 37 7.07 -23.61 0.69
N PHE A 38 7.42 -24.76 1.27
CA PHE A 38 6.77 -26.04 0.96
C PHE A 38 5.27 -26.08 1.31
N CYS A 39 4.76 -25.12 2.09
CA CYS A 39 3.32 -24.96 2.34
C CYS A 39 2.59 -24.16 1.24
N GLY A 40 3.29 -23.69 0.20
CA GLY A 40 2.75 -22.79 -0.81
C GLY A 40 2.53 -21.35 -0.34
N LEU A 41 3.00 -21.00 0.87
CA LEU A 41 2.95 -19.64 1.40
C LEU A 41 4.19 -18.85 0.98
N LYS A 42 4.02 -17.55 0.74
CA LYS A 42 5.14 -16.64 0.48
C LYS A 42 6.12 -16.68 1.66
N ALA A 43 7.38 -16.97 1.37
CA ALA A 43 8.45 -17.01 2.35
C ALA A 43 8.76 -15.60 2.84
N VAL A 44 9.08 -15.50 4.12
CA VAL A 44 9.46 -14.24 4.78
C VAL A 44 10.97 -14.15 4.88
N ILE A 45 11.51 -12.94 4.77
CA ILE A 45 12.94 -12.68 4.93
C ILE A 45 13.24 -12.53 6.43
N LYS A 46 14.28 -13.21 6.90
CA LYS A 46 14.75 -13.17 8.28
C LYS A 46 16.25 -12.93 8.31
N LYS A 47 16.71 -12.31 9.40
CA LYS A 47 18.13 -12.08 9.67
C LYS A 47 18.70 -13.19 10.55
N SER A 48 19.85 -13.72 10.17
CA SER A 48 20.61 -14.68 10.98
C SER A 48 21.19 -13.98 12.20
N GLY A 49 20.96 -14.57 13.38
CA GLY A 49 21.51 -14.12 14.66
C GLY A 49 22.64 -15.00 15.18
N ILE A 50 23.18 -15.88 14.34
CA ILE A 50 24.19 -16.86 14.73
C ILE A 50 25.59 -16.26 14.52
N ALA A 51 26.52 -16.51 15.45
CA ALA A 51 27.87 -15.95 15.44
C ALA A 51 28.69 -16.36 14.19
N GLU A 52 28.46 -17.55 13.62
CA GLU A 52 29.12 -17.98 12.38
C GLU A 52 28.60 -17.26 11.13
N ASN A 53 27.39 -16.71 11.15
CA ASN A 53 26.79 -15.99 10.02
C ASN A 53 26.02 -14.76 10.52
N PRO A 54 26.72 -13.74 11.02
CA PRO A 54 26.08 -12.55 11.55
C PRO A 54 25.36 -11.81 10.43
N ASP A 55 24.14 -11.38 10.69
CA ASP A 55 23.38 -10.45 9.85
C ASP A 55 22.98 -10.91 8.44
N ARG A 56 23.33 -12.14 8.04
CA ARG A 56 22.97 -12.70 6.74
C ARG A 56 21.47 -12.96 6.64
N LEU A 57 20.86 -12.58 5.51
CA LEU A 57 19.42 -12.75 5.27
C LEU A 57 19.08 -14.10 4.66
N PHE A 58 17.93 -14.66 5.04
CA PHE A 58 17.40 -15.92 4.52
C PHE A 58 15.89 -15.89 4.38
N HIS A 59 15.36 -16.65 3.41
CA HIS A 59 13.94 -16.93 3.27
C HIS A 59 13.51 -18.08 4.19
N ALA A 60 12.41 -17.89 4.90
CA ALA A 60 11.86 -18.85 5.83
C ALA A 60 10.34 -18.99 5.70
N CYS A 61 9.80 -20.14 6.10
CA CYS A 61 8.34 -20.28 6.21
C CYS A 61 7.79 -19.32 7.29
N PRO A 62 6.71 -18.56 7.00
CA PRO A 62 6.04 -17.74 8.02
C PRO A 62 5.47 -18.57 9.17
N ARG A 63 5.04 -19.81 8.89
CA ARG A 63 4.46 -20.75 9.86
C ARG A 63 5.48 -21.75 10.39
N TYR A 64 6.76 -21.40 10.46
CA TYR A 64 7.82 -22.33 10.90
C TYR A 64 7.47 -23.05 12.23
N ARG A 65 6.84 -22.35 13.18
CA ARG A 65 6.45 -22.91 14.48
C ARG A 65 5.18 -23.76 14.44
N ASP A 66 4.26 -23.47 13.52
CA ASP A 66 2.91 -24.06 13.52
C ASP A 66 2.74 -25.17 12.47
N SER A 67 3.58 -25.19 11.44
CA SER A 67 3.42 -26.06 10.26
C SER A 67 4.50 -27.13 10.11
N HIS A 68 5.47 -27.20 11.03
CA HIS A 68 6.69 -28.02 10.92
C HIS A 68 7.45 -27.83 9.58
N CYS A 69 7.16 -26.74 8.86
CA CYS A 69 7.75 -26.45 7.57
C CYS A 69 9.12 -25.82 7.75
N ASN A 70 10.15 -26.65 7.56
CA ASN A 70 11.56 -26.26 7.66
C ASN A 70 12.09 -25.64 6.36
N TYR A 71 11.27 -24.86 5.64
CA TYR A 71 11.75 -24.14 4.46
C TYR A 71 12.77 -23.08 4.91
N PHE A 72 13.97 -23.18 4.34
CA PHE A 72 15.10 -22.31 4.59
C PHE A 72 15.93 -22.16 3.31
N LYS A 73 16.21 -20.93 2.90
CA LYS A 73 17.11 -20.64 1.77
C LYS A 73 17.87 -19.34 2.01
N TRP A 74 19.19 -19.35 1.81
CA TRP A 74 20.00 -18.13 1.89
C TRP A 74 19.68 -17.18 0.74
N ILE A 75 19.73 -15.88 1.03
CA ILE A 75 19.72 -14.83 0.01
C ILE A 75 21.16 -14.66 -0.49
N ASP A 76 21.33 -14.67 -1.81
CA ASP A 76 22.62 -14.44 -2.46
C ASP A 76 22.95 -12.95 -2.46
N ASP A 77 24.23 -12.61 -2.58
CA ASP A 77 24.71 -11.22 -2.43
C ASP A 77 24.10 -10.26 -3.48
N ASP A 78 23.83 -10.75 -4.69
CA ASP A 78 23.18 -9.98 -5.75
C ASP A 78 21.71 -9.66 -5.44
N ASP A 79 21.03 -10.56 -4.70
CA ASP A 79 19.63 -10.40 -4.27
C ASP A 79 19.53 -9.60 -2.96
N TYR A 80 20.61 -9.50 -2.18
CA TYR A 80 20.68 -8.73 -0.94
C TYR A 80 20.39 -7.24 -1.18
N GLN A 81 20.98 -6.65 -2.22
CA GLN A 81 20.77 -5.23 -2.55
C GLN A 81 19.30 -4.95 -2.91
N ALA A 82 18.67 -5.86 -3.67
CA ALA A 82 17.26 -5.73 -4.05
C ALA A 82 16.31 -5.83 -2.83
N VAL A 83 16.68 -6.64 -1.83
CA VAL A 83 15.92 -6.78 -0.57
C VAL A 83 16.07 -5.53 0.30
N VAL A 84 17.28 -5.02 0.45
CA VAL A 84 17.55 -3.81 1.27
C VAL A 84 16.88 -2.57 0.67
N GLU A 85 16.97 -2.38 -0.64
CA GLU A 85 16.27 -1.30 -1.33
C GLU A 85 14.73 -1.47 -1.28
N GLY A 86 14.26 -2.71 -1.34
CA GLY A 86 12.84 -3.06 -1.24
C GLY A 86 12.24 -2.74 0.13
N ASP A 87 12.95 -3.07 1.21
CA ASP A 87 12.50 -2.80 2.59
C ASP A 87 12.50 -1.30 2.89
N ALA A 88 13.54 -0.56 2.51
CA ALA A 88 13.58 0.89 2.68
C ALA A 88 12.43 1.62 1.96
N LYS A 89 12.04 1.13 0.79
CA LYS A 89 10.89 1.66 0.03
C LYS A 89 9.54 1.29 0.66
N LYS A 90 9.48 0.16 1.37
CA LYS A 90 8.26 -0.30 2.03
C LYS A 90 8.01 0.47 3.33
N ASP A 91 9.05 0.75 4.09
CA ASP A 91 8.96 1.53 5.34
C ASP A 91 8.50 2.95 5.03
N SER A 92 9.13 3.63 4.07
CA SER A 92 8.73 4.98 3.63
C SER A 92 7.31 5.07 3.09
N ARG A 93 6.83 4.05 2.36
CA ARG A 93 5.44 4.02 1.88
C ARG A 93 4.42 3.76 2.99
N THR A 94 4.80 2.98 4.00
CA THR A 94 3.93 2.66 5.14
C THR A 94 3.77 3.88 6.03
N ASP A 95 4.85 4.61 6.31
CA ASP A 95 4.81 5.85 7.10
C ASP A 95 3.93 6.93 6.44
N LEU A 96 4.07 7.13 5.12
CA LEU A 96 3.24 8.09 4.38
C LEU A 96 1.74 7.72 4.36
N GLN A 97 1.40 6.42 4.31
CA GLN A 97 0.00 5.98 4.38
C GLN A 97 -0.59 6.18 5.77
N VAL A 98 0.20 5.89 6.81
CA VAL A 98 -0.21 6.05 8.21
C VAL A 98 -0.51 7.52 8.51
N GLU A 99 0.33 8.44 8.05
CA GLU A 99 0.11 9.88 8.25
C GLU A 99 -1.16 10.40 7.54
N SER A 100 -1.44 9.94 6.31
CA SER A 100 -2.66 10.30 5.59
C SER A 100 -3.94 9.81 6.29
N ASP A 101 -3.93 8.61 6.87
CA ASP A 101 -5.09 8.02 7.55
C ASP A 101 -5.40 8.76 8.87
N TYR A 102 -4.36 9.20 9.58
CA TYR A 102 -4.50 10.03 10.78
C TYR A 102 -5.16 11.39 10.48
N ASP A 103 -4.76 12.05 9.38
CA ASP A 103 -5.34 13.33 8.98
C ASP A 103 -6.81 13.21 8.54
N GLU A 104 -7.16 12.15 7.80
CA GLU A 104 -8.56 11.88 7.44
C GLU A 104 -9.43 11.68 8.69
N TRP A 105 -8.94 10.88 9.64
CA TRP A 105 -9.65 10.61 10.88
C TRP A 105 -9.88 11.88 11.71
N ARG A 106 -8.88 12.76 11.81
CA ARG A 106 -8.99 14.05 12.51
C ARG A 106 -10.08 14.94 11.93
N VAL A 107 -10.17 15.07 10.60
CA VAL A 107 -11.21 15.90 9.96
C VAL A 107 -12.61 15.35 10.26
N LYS A 108 -12.76 14.02 10.22
CA LYS A 108 -14.02 13.32 10.53
C LYS A 108 -14.47 13.56 11.97
N VAL A 109 -13.54 13.49 12.92
CA VAL A 109 -13.81 13.78 14.34
C VAL A 109 -14.14 15.26 14.55
N ALA A 110 -13.38 16.16 13.94
CA ALA A 110 -13.61 17.61 14.04
C ALA A 110 -15.01 17.99 13.54
N TRP A 111 -15.44 17.44 12.40
CA TRP A 111 -16.77 17.73 11.84
C TRP A 111 -17.90 17.16 12.70
N ARG A 112 -17.76 15.95 13.23
CA ARG A 112 -18.75 15.34 14.15
C ARG A 112 -18.87 16.12 15.46
N LEU A 113 -17.75 16.56 16.03
CA LEU A 113 -17.74 17.36 17.25
C LEU A 113 -18.37 18.74 17.02
N GLY A 114 -18.13 19.35 15.84
CA GLY A 114 -18.78 20.57 15.40
C GLY A 114 -20.31 20.41 15.30
N SER A 115 -20.77 19.39 14.56
CA SER A 115 -22.21 19.09 14.40
C SER A 115 -22.91 18.90 15.73
N LEU A 116 -22.35 18.07 16.62
CA LEU A 116 -22.93 17.81 17.94
C LEU A 116 -22.98 19.09 18.80
N LYS A 117 -21.96 19.95 18.71
CA LYS A 117 -21.93 21.23 19.43
C LYS A 117 -23.03 22.18 18.94
N ASP A 118 -23.30 22.22 17.64
CA ASP A 118 -24.34 23.07 17.06
C ASP A 118 -25.74 22.57 17.40
N GLU A 119 -25.95 21.25 17.44
CA GLU A 119 -27.21 20.65 17.92
C GLU A 119 -27.47 20.96 19.39
N VAL A 120 -26.45 20.85 20.26
CA VAL A 120 -26.55 21.23 21.68
C VAL A 120 -26.84 22.72 21.81
N ARG A 121 -26.23 23.57 20.97
CA ARG A 121 -26.48 25.01 20.97
C ARG A 121 -27.93 25.32 20.57
N SER A 122 -28.44 24.65 19.54
CA SER A 122 -29.83 24.77 19.09
C SER A 122 -30.82 24.33 20.18
N LEU A 123 -30.60 23.15 20.77
CA LEU A 123 -31.45 22.63 21.85
C LEU A 123 -31.46 23.57 23.07
N LYS A 124 -30.31 24.11 23.46
CA LYS A 124 -30.22 25.11 24.55
C LYS A 124 -31.02 26.38 24.23
N LEU A 125 -30.95 26.89 23.00
CA LEU A 125 -31.71 28.07 22.58
C LEU A 125 -33.23 27.78 22.56
N LEU A 126 -33.64 26.60 22.11
CA LEU A 126 -35.05 26.17 22.11
C LEU A 126 -35.59 26.06 23.54
N ILE A 127 -34.83 25.46 24.46
CA ILE A 127 -35.22 25.37 25.88
C ILE A 127 -35.39 26.77 26.47
N ILE A 128 -34.44 27.69 26.25
CA ILE A 128 -34.52 29.07 26.74
C ILE A 128 -35.77 29.78 26.17
N PHE A 129 -36.03 29.63 24.87
CA PHE A 129 -37.19 30.24 24.22
C PHE A 129 -38.53 29.76 24.81
N MET A 130 -38.66 28.45 25.07
CA MET A 130 -39.84 27.89 25.73
C MET A 130 -40.04 28.47 27.14
N PHE A 131 -38.97 28.60 27.94
CA PHE A 131 -39.07 29.20 29.28
C PHE A 131 -39.53 30.66 29.23
N VAL A 132 -39.01 31.46 28.30
CA VAL A 132 -39.42 32.87 28.13
C VAL A 132 -40.90 32.97 27.77
N ILE A 133 -41.42 32.11 26.89
CA ILE A 133 -42.85 32.08 26.54
C ILE A 133 -43.71 31.78 27.77
N VAL A 134 -43.33 30.80 28.59
CA VAL A 134 -44.07 30.46 29.82
C VAL A 134 -44.08 31.65 30.77
N ILE A 135 -42.94 32.32 30.97
CA ILE A 135 -42.84 33.50 31.83
C ILE A 135 -43.74 34.64 31.33
N ILE A 136 -43.73 34.93 30.02
CA ILE A 136 -44.59 35.97 29.43
C ILE A 136 -46.08 35.67 29.66
N ASN A 137 -46.50 34.42 29.47
CA ASN A 137 -47.88 34.01 29.71
C ASN A 137 -48.27 34.16 31.18
N VAL A 138 -47.39 33.78 32.12
CA VAL A 138 -47.63 33.97 33.56
C VAL A 138 -47.77 35.45 33.90
N ILE A 139 -46.87 36.31 33.40
CA ILE A 139 -46.94 37.76 33.61
C ILE A 139 -48.26 38.32 33.05
N LEU A 140 -48.64 37.93 31.83
CA LEU A 140 -49.88 38.37 31.20
C LEU A 140 -51.11 37.95 32.02
N CYS A 141 -51.16 36.70 32.50
CA CYS A 141 -52.21 36.24 33.40
C CYS A 141 -52.27 37.07 34.69
N CYS A 142 -51.12 37.34 35.33
CA CYS A 142 -51.06 38.16 36.53
C CYS A 142 -51.60 39.58 36.29
N LEU A 143 -51.20 40.22 35.18
CA LEU A 143 -51.69 41.56 34.84
C LEU A 143 -53.21 41.58 34.61
N ILE A 144 -53.75 40.57 33.92
CA ILE A 144 -55.20 40.44 33.69
C ILE A 144 -55.93 40.24 35.02
N CYS A 145 -55.42 39.40 35.92
CA CYS A 145 -55.99 39.15 37.24
C CYS A 145 -55.97 40.40 38.14
N ILE A 146 -54.94 41.24 38.06
CA ILE A 146 -54.85 42.50 38.82
C ILE A 146 -55.79 43.57 38.24
N SER A 147 -56.02 43.54 36.92
CA SER A 147 -56.89 44.51 36.24
C SER A 147 -58.39 44.23 36.39
N LYS A 148 -58.76 43.06 36.91
CA LYS A 148 -60.13 42.64 37.19
C LYS A 148 -60.48 42.91 38.65
#